data_AF-A0A7J6QDC6-F1
#
_entry.id   AF-A0A7J6QDC6-F1
#
_cell.length_a   1.000
_cell.length_b   1.000
_cell.length_c   1.000
_cell.angle_alpha   90.00
_cell.angle_beta   90.00
_cell.angle_gamma   90.00
#
_symmetry.space_group_name_H-M   'P 1'
#
loop_
_entity.id
_entity.type
_entity.pdbx_description
1 polymer ?
#
loop_
_entity_poly.entity_id
_entity_poly.type
_entity_poly.pdbx_seq_one_letter_code
_entity_poly.pdbx_strand_id
1 'polypeptide(L)'
;MLSVFWVCSNQYDQFVRGQNPKERLTERSWQAIRHWVTKVVKVESVRDAELLDALLCFTAIHDLGKMNDFRADVVPHEIHDHDAALGYIMDHCPEVLPSYKSLSDHYKDLIRTSLRVNFNFGQFLQGENLPANLVGIKQLFKDKTNDAMPFFLFHIFADMAGILGARSLEGSLFMSETMYNNFARGIEAIQELQTSCPRDVYDRFLLKRAAESFPSMTNRADRAFARVVCLCRIFNPADTRLLQSAFYELPETKRDELVDYLNRDGIDEKPAYLLYYAPAFMENCKRNPVLGLGPGLKMLVRIYELVDEAFEVAPLSASSDEEKAPSRSADGVGDQVGATGASSEPQEAVNQPAGQLPGVVTAHLREAADWVKGLRDSSQFSENRLYIQRISPSEAAPTWVISALPMRILSLMSHLKAVCVSASVEAPDAVLEAPMSVATWSAEDSINESEIERYIESAVVAFEGGDSPSAVSILQRASTMGSLKAFTELALIVDPWQNHQLMPVAQYVDNTFREQRGISDECAATRKFVPSLYSCLFTREELRDTL
;
A
#
# COMPACT_ATOMS: atom_id res chain seq x y z
N MET A 1 12.34 4.33 13.42
CA MET A 1 13.27 4.66 14.54
C MET A 1 14.54 5.38 14.08
N LEU A 2 15.39 4.83 13.20
CA LEU A 2 16.63 5.50 12.76
C LEU A 2 16.40 6.92 12.19
N SER A 3 15.33 7.12 11.43
CA SER A 3 14.95 8.44 10.91
C SER A 3 14.72 9.49 12.01
N VAL A 4 14.13 9.08 13.15
CA VAL A 4 13.97 9.94 14.32
C VAL A 4 15.34 10.33 14.86
N PHE A 5 16.21 9.34 15.08
CA PHE A 5 17.57 9.57 15.57
C PHE A 5 18.34 10.54 14.67
N TRP A 6 18.40 10.30 13.35
CA TRP A 6 19.15 11.14 12.42
C TRP A 6 18.60 12.57 12.38
N VAL A 7 17.27 12.74 12.34
CA VAL A 7 16.67 14.07 12.33
C VAL A 7 16.94 14.79 13.64
N CYS A 8 16.70 14.16 14.79
CA CYS A 8 16.89 14.79 16.11
C CYS A 8 18.37 15.11 16.40
N SER A 9 19.32 14.31 15.91
CA SER A 9 20.76 14.52 16.07
C SER A 9 21.41 15.29 14.92
N ASN A 10 20.63 15.82 13.97
CA ASN A 10 21.09 16.58 12.81
C ASN A 10 22.11 15.83 11.93
N GLN A 11 21.94 14.52 11.75
CA GLN A 11 22.81 13.67 10.93
C GLN A 11 22.32 13.57 9.48
N TYR A 12 22.44 14.67 8.73
CA TYR A 12 22.05 14.73 7.32
C TYR A 12 22.74 13.65 6.47
N ASP A 13 24.06 13.54 6.54
CA ASP A 13 24.84 12.62 5.71
C ASP A 13 24.44 11.14 5.90
N GLN A 14 24.01 10.81 7.12
CA GLN A 14 23.54 9.48 7.49
C GLN A 14 22.12 9.25 6.96
N PHE A 15 21.27 10.27 7.06
CA PHE A 15 19.91 10.23 6.53
C PHE A 15 19.88 10.01 5.01
N VAL A 16 20.82 10.60 4.26
CA VAL A 16 20.82 10.58 2.78
C VAL A 16 21.78 9.58 2.14
N ARG A 17 22.56 8.83 2.93
CA ARG A 17 23.70 8.02 2.44
C ARG A 17 23.32 7.07 1.29
N GLY A 18 22.21 6.35 1.40
CA GLY A 18 21.76 5.39 0.39
C GLY A 18 20.93 5.99 -0.75
N GLN A 19 20.61 7.29 -0.72
CA GLN A 19 19.76 7.91 -1.73
C GLN A 19 20.50 8.11 -3.06
N ASN A 20 19.76 7.95 -4.17
CA ASN A 20 20.23 8.27 -5.52
C ASN A 20 20.70 9.73 -5.57
N PRO A 21 21.97 10.02 -5.96
CA PRO A 21 22.49 11.38 -6.00
C PRO A 21 21.65 12.40 -6.78
N LYS A 22 20.92 11.95 -7.83
CA LYS A 22 20.08 12.84 -8.65
C LYS A 22 18.76 13.25 -7.98
N GLU A 23 18.29 12.46 -7.03
CA GLU A 23 17.01 12.68 -6.33
C GLU A 23 17.23 12.90 -4.83
N ARG A 24 18.48 12.98 -4.39
CA ARG A 24 18.88 13.09 -3.00
C ARG A 24 18.23 14.33 -2.37
N LEU A 25 17.68 14.14 -1.17
CA LEU A 25 17.19 15.23 -0.34
C LEU A 25 18.28 16.27 -0.17
N THR A 26 17.95 17.52 -0.46
CA THR A 26 18.90 18.63 -0.40
C THR A 26 19.13 19.10 1.04
N GLU A 27 20.29 19.72 1.29
CA GLU A 27 20.57 20.35 2.59
C GLU A 27 19.53 21.42 2.94
N ARG A 28 19.03 22.17 1.95
CA ARG A 28 17.98 23.17 2.16
C ARG A 28 16.70 22.52 2.71
N SER A 29 16.26 21.44 2.07
CA SER A 29 15.08 20.69 2.49
C SER A 29 15.29 20.01 3.85
N TRP A 30 16.50 19.53 4.12
CA TRP A 30 16.90 19.05 5.44
C TRP A 30 16.78 20.12 6.53
N GLN A 31 17.29 21.33 6.29
CA GLN A 31 17.18 22.43 7.25
C GLN A 31 15.72 22.83 7.49
N ALA A 32 14.86 22.75 6.48
CA ALA A 32 13.42 22.96 6.65
C ALA A 32 12.78 21.87 7.52
N ILE A 33 13.16 20.59 7.36
CA ILE A 33 12.75 19.50 8.28
C ILE A 33 13.22 19.81 9.70
N ARG A 34 14.50 20.16 9.89
CA ARG A 34 15.06 20.49 11.21
C ARG A 34 14.36 21.66 11.86
N HIS A 35 14.07 22.71 11.10
CA HIS A 35 13.32 23.86 11.57
C HIS A 35 11.91 23.46 12.01
N TRP A 36 11.19 22.70 11.18
CA TRP A 36 9.85 22.21 11.52
C TRP A 36 9.85 21.34 12.79
N VAL A 37 10.79 20.40 12.91
CA VAL A 37 10.90 19.52 14.08
C VAL A 37 11.23 20.30 15.35
N THR A 38 12.15 21.25 15.28
CA THR A 38 12.54 22.05 16.45
C THR A 38 11.49 23.10 16.84
N LYS A 39 10.78 23.70 15.89
CA LYS A 39 9.85 24.81 16.16
C LYS A 39 8.39 24.41 16.28
N VAL A 40 7.96 23.39 15.55
CA VAL A 40 6.56 22.94 15.54
C VAL A 40 6.38 21.71 16.41
N VAL A 41 7.24 20.70 16.24
CA VAL A 41 7.22 19.48 17.09
C VAL A 41 7.89 19.73 18.44
N LYS A 42 8.63 20.84 18.58
CA LYS A 42 9.33 21.26 19.81
C LYS A 42 10.41 20.29 20.30
N VAL A 43 10.95 19.47 19.40
CA VAL A 43 12.11 18.62 19.71
C VAL A 43 13.39 19.48 19.60
N GLU A 44 13.64 20.32 20.61
CA GLU A 44 14.74 21.30 20.57
C GLU A 44 16.12 20.66 20.75
N SER A 45 16.22 19.57 21.54
CA SER A 45 17.43 18.75 21.67
C SER A 45 17.10 17.42 22.36
N VAL A 46 18.07 16.49 22.42
CA VAL A 46 18.02 15.21 23.19
C VAL A 46 17.68 15.41 24.69
N ARG A 47 17.59 16.66 25.17
CA ARG A 47 17.25 17.00 26.57
C ARG A 47 15.75 16.90 26.88
N ASP A 48 14.87 16.84 25.88
CA ASP A 48 13.48 16.43 26.11
C ASP A 48 13.38 14.91 25.94
N ALA A 49 14.02 14.20 26.89
CA ALA A 49 14.16 12.75 26.84
C ALA A 49 12.80 12.07 26.77
N GLU A 50 11.79 12.61 27.43
CA GLU A 50 10.47 11.99 27.50
C GLU A 50 9.67 12.13 26.20
N LEU A 51 9.71 13.29 25.52
CA LEU A 51 9.10 13.43 24.19
C LEU A 51 9.77 12.49 23.17
N LEU A 52 11.10 12.42 23.19
CA LEU A 52 11.84 11.53 22.29
C LEU A 52 11.52 10.06 22.56
N ASP A 53 11.45 9.67 23.84
CA ASP A 53 11.05 8.33 24.25
C ASP A 53 9.62 8.02 23.80
N ALA A 54 8.68 8.97 23.93
CA ALA A 54 7.32 8.82 23.45
C ALA A 54 7.25 8.65 21.93
N LEU A 55 8.02 9.42 21.16
CA LEU A 55 8.08 9.32 19.70
C LEU A 55 8.68 7.99 19.22
N LEU A 56 9.77 7.54 19.87
CA LEU A 56 10.40 6.26 19.60
C LEU A 56 9.47 5.10 19.99
N CYS A 57 8.85 5.19 21.16
CA CYS A 57 7.85 4.24 21.64
C CYS A 57 6.69 4.13 20.65
N PHE A 58 6.10 5.25 20.25
CA PHE A 58 4.99 5.26 19.30
C PHE A 58 5.39 4.64 17.96
N THR A 59 6.54 5.03 17.42
CA THR A 59 7.07 4.47 16.16
C THR A 59 7.31 2.95 16.25
N ALA A 60 7.72 2.45 17.42
CA ALA A 60 7.99 1.03 17.61
C ALA A 60 6.71 0.21 17.78
N ILE A 61 5.70 0.74 18.48
CA ILE A 61 4.49 -0.03 18.83
C ILE A 61 3.35 0.12 17.82
N HIS A 62 3.32 1.19 17.02
CA HIS A 62 2.22 1.50 16.09
C HIS A 62 1.84 0.31 15.20
N ASP A 63 2.83 -0.43 14.72
CA ASP A 63 2.62 -1.56 13.81
C ASP A 63 2.43 -2.91 14.52
N LEU A 64 2.52 -2.98 15.86
CA LEU A 64 2.28 -4.22 16.60
C LEU A 64 0.83 -4.71 16.42
N GLY A 65 -0.12 -3.79 16.27
CA GLY A 65 -1.51 -4.11 15.96
C GLY A 65 -1.70 -4.81 14.60
N LYS A 66 -0.67 -4.88 13.75
CA LYS A 66 -0.70 -5.63 12.47
C LYS A 66 -0.20 -7.06 12.60
N MET A 67 0.40 -7.43 13.73
CA MET A 67 0.94 -8.77 13.98
C MET A 67 -0.18 -9.71 14.44
N ASN A 68 -0.63 -10.61 13.56
CA ASN A 68 -1.75 -11.51 13.84
C ASN A 68 -1.52 -12.37 15.09
N ASP A 69 -0.34 -12.96 15.24
CA ASP A 69 -0.01 -13.83 16.39
C ASP A 69 -0.07 -13.05 17.70
N PHE A 70 0.51 -11.83 17.71
CA PHE A 70 0.48 -10.97 18.88
C PHE A 70 -0.97 -10.61 19.28
N ARG A 71 -1.83 -10.31 18.31
CA ARG A 71 -3.24 -9.99 18.59
C ARG A 71 -4.01 -11.20 19.08
N ALA A 72 -3.76 -12.39 18.52
CA ALA A 72 -4.48 -13.61 18.88
C ALA A 72 -4.34 -13.94 20.37
N ASP A 73 -3.21 -13.58 20.98
CA ASP A 73 -2.92 -13.83 22.39
C ASP A 73 -3.55 -12.81 23.35
N VAL A 74 -3.72 -11.55 22.93
CA VAL A 74 -4.05 -10.44 23.84
C VAL A 74 -5.28 -9.61 23.47
N VAL A 75 -5.84 -9.78 22.28
CA VAL A 75 -6.97 -8.98 21.77
C VAL A 75 -8.18 -9.88 21.51
N PRO A 76 -9.39 -9.49 21.94
CA PRO A 76 -10.63 -10.19 21.59
C PRO A 76 -10.77 -10.38 20.07
N HIS A 77 -11.30 -11.54 19.66
CA HIS A 77 -11.40 -11.93 18.25
C HIS A 77 -12.28 -10.99 17.41
N GLU A 78 -13.19 -10.24 18.04
CA GLU A 78 -14.09 -9.30 17.40
C GLU A 78 -13.38 -8.03 16.91
N ILE A 79 -12.20 -7.71 17.48
CA ILE A 79 -11.45 -6.51 17.12
C ILE A 79 -10.53 -6.84 15.94
N HIS A 80 -11.05 -6.60 14.74
CA HIS A 80 -10.33 -6.86 13.49
C HIS A 80 -9.45 -5.71 13.01
N ASP A 81 -9.78 -4.46 13.36
CA ASP A 81 -8.95 -3.31 13.01
C ASP A 81 -7.68 -3.27 13.87
N HIS A 82 -6.55 -2.98 13.22
CA HIS A 82 -5.23 -2.99 13.83
C HIS A 82 -4.99 -1.84 14.80
N ASP A 83 -5.49 -0.64 14.49
CA ASP A 83 -5.34 0.53 15.36
C ASP A 83 -6.25 0.38 16.59
N ALA A 84 -7.48 -0.13 16.40
CA ALA A 84 -8.37 -0.50 17.49
C ALA A 84 -7.79 -1.61 18.37
N ALA A 85 -7.14 -2.62 17.77
CA ALA A 85 -6.44 -3.68 18.51
C ALA A 85 -5.31 -3.12 19.37
N LEU A 86 -4.47 -2.23 18.82
CA LEU A 86 -3.41 -1.58 19.59
C LEU A 86 -3.98 -0.70 20.71
N GLY A 87 -5.06 0.05 20.44
CA GLY A 87 -5.77 0.82 21.46
C GLY A 87 -6.29 -0.06 22.60
N TYR A 88 -6.87 -1.22 22.29
CA TYR A 88 -7.30 -2.19 23.29
C TYR A 88 -6.13 -2.66 24.17
N ILE A 89 -4.98 -3.00 23.58
CA ILE A 89 -3.79 -3.46 24.30
C ILE A 89 -3.27 -2.37 25.23
N MET A 90 -3.23 -1.11 24.79
CA MET A 90 -2.81 0.02 25.61
C MET A 90 -3.69 0.23 26.84
N ASP A 91 -4.99 -0.03 26.71
CA ASP A 91 -5.98 0.21 27.77
C ASP A 91 -6.11 -0.99 28.74
N HIS A 92 -5.98 -2.22 28.26
CA HIS A 92 -6.24 -3.44 29.05
C HIS A 92 -5.00 -4.25 29.40
N CYS A 93 -3.94 -4.15 28.60
CA CYS A 93 -2.73 -4.95 28.74
C CYS A 93 -1.43 -4.11 28.62
N PRO A 94 -1.29 -2.95 29.29
CA PRO A 94 -0.12 -2.09 29.13
C PRO A 94 1.19 -2.77 29.54
N GLU A 95 1.13 -3.85 30.34
CA GLU A 95 2.28 -4.67 30.75
C GLU A 95 3.06 -5.27 29.58
N VAL A 96 2.37 -5.57 28.46
CA VAL A 96 3.03 -6.11 27.25
C VAL A 96 3.72 -5.02 26.42
N LEU A 97 3.52 -3.74 26.78
CA LEU A 97 4.13 -2.58 26.14
C LEU A 97 4.95 -1.79 27.19
N PRO A 98 6.06 -2.33 27.73
CA PRO A 98 6.76 -1.74 28.87
C PRO A 98 7.22 -0.30 28.61
N SER A 99 7.70 0.00 27.40
CA SER A 99 8.08 1.37 27.00
C SER A 99 6.92 2.35 27.01
N TYR A 100 5.72 1.91 26.62
CA TYR A 100 4.50 2.72 26.68
C TYR A 100 4.04 2.90 28.12
N LYS A 101 4.05 1.82 28.91
CA LYS A 101 3.67 1.82 30.32
C LYS A 101 4.49 2.82 31.14
N SER A 102 5.79 2.97 30.84
CA SER A 102 6.68 3.88 31.54
C SER A 102 6.50 5.37 31.23
N LEU A 103 5.79 5.72 30.14
CA LEU A 103 5.54 7.12 29.78
C LEU A 103 4.60 7.81 30.79
N SER A 104 4.70 9.14 30.92
CA SER A 104 3.67 9.90 31.62
C SER A 104 2.31 9.81 30.92
N ASP A 105 1.25 10.09 31.68
CA ASP A 105 -0.13 10.09 31.17
C ASP A 105 -0.30 11.07 30.00
N HIS A 106 0.41 12.20 30.02
CA HIS A 106 0.42 13.16 28.93
C HIS A 106 0.82 12.50 27.58
N TYR A 107 1.96 11.79 27.53
CA TYR A 107 2.42 11.17 26.29
C TYR A 107 1.62 9.92 25.92
N LYS A 108 1.11 9.17 26.91
CA LYS A 108 0.15 8.09 26.66
C LYS A 108 -1.09 8.61 25.96
N ASP A 109 -1.61 9.76 26.39
CA ASP A 109 -2.77 10.40 25.79
C ASP A 109 -2.48 10.94 24.39
N LEU A 110 -1.29 11.50 24.15
CA LEU A 110 -0.88 11.90 22.79
C LEU A 110 -0.84 10.70 21.82
N ILE A 111 -0.28 9.57 22.26
CA ILE A 111 -0.25 8.33 21.47
C ILE A 111 -1.67 7.82 21.19
N ARG A 112 -2.52 7.72 22.23
CA ARG A 112 -3.92 7.29 22.08
C ARG A 112 -4.70 8.19 21.14
N THR A 113 -4.53 9.50 21.29
CA THR A 113 -5.19 10.50 20.44
C THR A 113 -4.74 10.31 18.99
N SER A 114 -3.44 10.13 18.76
CA SER A 114 -2.88 9.90 17.42
C SER A 114 -3.41 8.63 16.75
N LEU A 115 -3.59 7.53 17.49
CA LEU A 115 -4.13 6.27 16.96
C LEU A 115 -5.61 6.35 16.58
N ARG A 116 -6.38 7.25 17.20
CA ARG A 116 -7.82 7.40 16.92
C ARG A 116 -8.09 8.21 15.65
N VAL A 117 -7.06 8.83 15.08
CA VAL A 117 -7.17 9.64 13.87
C VAL A 117 -7.32 8.71 12.65
N ASN A 118 -8.55 8.53 12.19
CA ASN A 118 -8.84 7.76 10.97
C ASN A 118 -8.45 8.52 9.70
N PHE A 119 -7.15 8.66 9.47
CA PHE A 119 -6.59 9.35 8.30
C PHE A 119 -5.22 8.79 7.96
N ASN A 120 -5.10 8.26 6.74
CA ASN A 120 -3.82 7.83 6.20
C ASN A 120 -3.20 8.95 5.34
N PHE A 121 -2.08 9.49 5.80
CA PHE A 121 -1.40 10.58 5.09
C PHE A 121 -0.81 10.15 3.74
N GLY A 122 -0.32 8.91 3.63
CA GLY A 122 0.16 8.35 2.36
C GLY A 122 -0.92 8.30 1.29
N GLN A 123 -2.14 7.88 1.67
CA GLN A 123 -3.32 7.88 0.78
C GLN A 123 -3.73 9.31 0.39
N PHE A 124 -3.66 10.27 1.32
CA PHE A 124 -3.89 11.68 1.03
C PHE A 124 -2.92 12.23 -0.01
N LEU A 125 -1.61 11.98 0.17
CA LEU A 125 -0.58 12.44 -0.76
C LEU A 125 -0.73 11.87 -2.18
N GLN A 126 -1.43 10.74 -2.31
CA GLN A 126 -1.69 10.04 -3.57
C GLN A 126 -3.09 10.33 -4.13
N GLY A 127 -3.88 11.22 -3.52
CA GLY A 127 -5.24 11.54 -3.99
C GLY A 127 -6.23 10.39 -3.83
N GLU A 128 -5.90 9.38 -3.03
CA GLU A 128 -6.72 8.21 -2.75
C GLU A 128 -7.79 8.55 -1.71
N ASN A 129 -7.40 9.27 -0.64
CA ASN A 129 -8.34 9.83 0.34
C ASN A 129 -9.38 10.72 -0.31
N LEU A 130 -10.55 10.77 0.32
CA LEU A 130 -11.63 11.71 0.04
C LEU A 130 -11.50 12.94 0.94
N PRO A 131 -12.13 14.08 0.59
CA PRO A 131 -12.28 15.22 1.48
C PRO A 131 -12.85 14.84 2.87
N ALA A 132 -13.78 13.88 2.93
CA ALA A 132 -14.32 13.37 4.20
C ALA A 132 -13.23 12.84 5.16
N ASN A 133 -12.13 12.27 4.66
CA ASN A 133 -11.05 11.78 5.51
C ASN A 133 -10.31 12.92 6.25
N LEU A 134 -10.39 14.16 5.78
CA LEU A 134 -9.80 15.32 6.46
C LEU A 134 -10.67 15.83 7.62
N VAL A 135 -11.92 15.35 7.76
CA VAL A 135 -12.81 15.75 8.86
C VAL A 135 -12.24 15.31 10.22
N GLY A 136 -11.70 14.10 10.31
CA GLY A 136 -11.08 13.59 11.54
C GLY A 136 -9.85 14.40 11.95
N ILE A 137 -9.01 14.78 10.99
CA ILE A 137 -7.86 15.67 11.23
C ILE A 137 -8.33 17.05 11.71
N LYS A 138 -9.41 17.58 11.13
CA LYS A 138 -9.98 18.85 11.58
C LYS A 138 -10.51 18.80 13.01
N GLN A 139 -10.98 17.65 13.47
CA GLN A 139 -11.38 17.45 14.86
C GLN A 139 -10.19 17.46 15.81
N LEU A 140 -9.04 16.91 15.39
CA LEU A 140 -7.79 16.95 16.17
C LEU A 140 -7.34 18.39 16.48
N PHE A 141 -7.61 19.35 15.59
CA PHE A 141 -7.36 20.78 15.85
C PHE A 141 -8.31 21.42 16.87
N LYS A 142 -9.46 20.81 17.15
CA LYS A 142 -10.42 21.28 18.15
C LYS A 142 -10.14 20.71 19.54
N ASP A 143 -9.44 19.59 19.60
CA ASP A 143 -9.07 18.94 20.86
C ASP A 143 -8.00 19.75 21.60
N LYS A 144 -8.05 19.70 22.94
CA LYS A 144 -7.43 20.69 23.84
C LYS A 144 -5.89 20.64 23.91
N THR A 145 -5.23 19.72 23.24
CA THR A 145 -3.77 19.56 23.30
C THR A 145 -3.13 20.10 22.03
N ASN A 146 -2.54 21.30 22.13
CA ASN A 146 -1.78 21.91 21.03
C ASN A 146 -0.61 21.04 20.51
N ASP A 147 -0.25 19.99 21.23
CA ASP A 147 0.89 19.11 20.93
C ASP A 147 0.49 17.84 20.14
N ALA A 148 -0.79 17.45 20.09
CA ALA A 148 -1.23 16.22 19.42
C ALA A 148 -0.99 16.24 17.91
N MET A 149 -1.31 17.36 17.25
CA MET A 149 -1.11 17.49 15.81
C MET A 149 0.38 17.45 15.41
N PRO A 150 1.29 18.24 16.02
CA PRO A 150 2.73 18.10 15.74
C PRO A 150 3.28 16.70 16.03
N PHE A 151 2.85 16.07 17.13
CA PHE A 151 3.27 14.71 17.50
C PHE A 151 2.85 13.69 16.43
N PHE A 152 1.58 13.72 16.01
CA PHE A 152 1.04 12.87 14.96
C PHE A 152 1.76 13.06 13.61
N LEU A 153 1.97 14.31 13.18
CA LEU A 153 2.66 14.60 11.91
C LEU A 153 4.13 14.14 11.93
N PHE A 154 4.81 14.27 13.07
CA PHE A 154 6.18 13.78 13.20
C PHE A 154 6.26 12.25 13.13
N HIS A 155 5.32 11.55 13.76
CA HIS A 155 5.22 10.11 13.61
C HIS A 155 5.03 9.70 12.14
N ILE A 156 4.12 10.34 11.41
CA ILE A 156 3.92 10.11 9.97
C ILE A 156 5.23 10.34 9.20
N PHE A 157 5.95 11.45 9.48
CA PHE A 157 7.23 11.72 8.85
C PHE A 157 8.22 10.57 9.08
N ALA A 158 8.34 10.10 10.32
CA ALA A 158 9.27 9.04 10.70
C ALA A 158 8.91 7.70 10.05
N ASP A 159 7.62 7.36 10.00
CA ASP A 159 7.10 6.16 9.34
C ASP A 159 7.37 6.19 7.84
N MET A 160 7.05 7.31 7.18
CA MET A 160 7.30 7.49 5.74
C MET A 160 8.79 7.40 5.41
N ALA A 161 9.66 8.04 6.19
CA ALA A 161 11.11 7.91 6.00
C ALA A 161 11.60 6.47 6.18
N GLY A 162 10.88 5.65 6.96
CA GLY A 162 11.17 4.25 7.22
C GLY A 162 10.61 3.24 6.21
N ILE A 163 9.76 3.64 5.26
CA ILE A 163 9.04 2.73 4.33
C ILE A 163 9.95 1.70 3.64
N LEU A 164 11.19 2.08 3.31
CA LEU A 164 12.15 1.21 2.62
C LEU A 164 13.23 0.62 3.55
N GLY A 165 13.02 0.68 4.87
CA GLY A 165 13.97 0.20 5.88
C GLY A 165 14.26 -1.30 5.77
N ALA A 166 13.28 -2.12 5.36
CA ALA A 166 13.49 -3.54 5.10
C ALA A 166 14.44 -3.82 3.92
N ARG A 167 14.62 -2.85 3.01
CA ARG A 167 15.57 -2.96 1.89
C ARG A 167 16.96 -2.45 2.25
N SER A 168 17.05 -1.43 3.09
CA SER A 168 18.32 -0.85 3.53
C SER A 168 18.12 -0.03 4.80
N LEU A 169 19.09 -0.15 5.71
CA LEU A 169 19.22 0.71 6.89
C LEU A 169 20.22 1.87 6.65
N GLU A 170 20.82 1.95 5.47
CA GLU A 170 21.78 3.00 5.09
C GLU A 170 21.08 4.30 4.66
N GLY A 171 20.44 4.97 5.62
CA GLY A 171 19.65 6.18 5.39
C GLY A 171 18.19 5.92 5.04
N SER A 172 17.43 7.00 4.86
CA SER A 172 16.03 6.95 4.42
C SER A 172 15.98 6.94 2.90
N LEU A 173 15.88 5.75 2.29
CA LEU A 173 15.77 5.65 0.82
C LEU A 173 14.48 6.27 0.25
N PHE A 174 13.42 6.35 1.06
CA PHE A 174 12.12 6.83 0.61
C PHE A 174 12.02 8.36 0.60
N MET A 175 12.51 9.04 1.65
CA MET A 175 12.42 10.50 1.79
C MET A 175 13.47 11.24 0.94
N SER A 176 13.37 11.06 -0.38
CA SER A 176 14.12 11.80 -1.41
C SER A 176 13.63 13.25 -1.50
N GLU A 177 14.29 14.09 -2.30
CA GLU A 177 13.87 15.49 -2.51
C GLU A 177 12.44 15.58 -3.07
N THR A 178 12.11 14.74 -4.05
CA THR A 178 10.76 14.66 -4.63
C THR A 178 9.72 14.27 -3.57
N MET A 179 10.03 13.26 -2.76
CA MET A 179 9.12 12.77 -1.73
C MET A 179 8.97 13.76 -0.57
N TYR A 180 10.04 14.45 -0.18
CA TYR A 180 9.97 15.52 0.80
C TYR A 180 9.11 16.69 0.31
N ASN A 181 9.30 17.15 -0.93
CA ASN A 181 8.46 18.22 -1.48
C ASN A 181 6.99 17.81 -1.54
N ASN A 182 6.70 16.53 -1.80
CA ASN A 182 5.34 16.01 -1.73
C ASN A 182 4.80 16.00 -0.28
N PHE A 183 5.60 15.51 0.66
CA PHE A 183 5.29 15.50 2.09
C PHE A 183 5.02 16.92 2.62
N ALA A 184 5.89 17.88 2.33
CA ALA A 184 5.78 19.27 2.77
C ALA A 184 4.47 19.92 2.29
N ARG A 185 4.10 19.73 1.02
CA ARG A 185 2.80 20.18 0.49
C ARG A 185 1.61 19.59 1.23
N GLY A 186 1.70 18.32 1.63
CA GLY A 186 0.65 17.66 2.42
C GLY A 186 0.55 18.23 3.83
N ILE A 187 1.68 18.51 4.49
CA ILE A 187 1.70 19.15 5.80
C ILE A 187 1.10 20.55 5.74
N GLU A 188 1.50 21.37 4.76
CA GLU A 188 0.92 22.70 4.54
C GLU A 188 -0.60 22.62 4.38
N ALA A 189 -1.09 21.69 3.55
CA ALA A 189 -2.52 21.50 3.35
C ALA A 189 -3.24 21.14 4.65
N ILE A 190 -2.70 20.21 5.45
CA ILE A 190 -3.28 19.84 6.74
C ILE A 190 -3.32 21.02 7.71
N GLN A 191 -2.26 21.84 7.75
CA GLN A 191 -2.22 23.03 8.60
C GLN A 191 -3.32 24.04 8.24
N GLU A 192 -3.70 24.15 6.96
CA GLU A 192 -4.79 25.02 6.51
C GLU A 192 -6.18 24.58 7.04
N LEU A 193 -6.35 23.35 7.54
CA LEU A 193 -7.63 22.87 8.12
C LEU A 193 -8.02 23.63 9.39
N GLN A 194 -7.07 24.31 10.05
CA GLN A 194 -7.35 25.16 11.21
C GLN A 194 -8.39 26.24 10.89
N THR A 195 -8.36 26.77 9.66
CA THR A 195 -9.20 27.90 9.25
C THR A 195 -10.12 27.58 8.08
N SER A 196 -9.81 26.56 7.28
CA SER A 196 -10.53 26.23 6.04
C SER A 196 -11.38 24.97 6.16
N CYS A 197 -12.37 24.78 5.27
CA CYS A 197 -13.15 23.54 5.24
C CYS A 197 -12.34 22.39 4.58
N PRO A 198 -12.64 21.11 4.94
CA PRO A 198 -11.97 19.94 4.36
C PRO A 198 -11.93 19.90 2.83
N ARG A 199 -13.04 20.26 2.15
CA ARG A 199 -13.13 20.28 0.69
C ARG A 199 -12.14 21.26 0.07
N ASP A 200 -12.14 22.50 0.55
CA ASP A 200 -11.25 23.54 0.01
C ASP A 200 -9.77 23.21 0.22
N VAL A 201 -9.43 22.63 1.38
CA VAL A 201 -8.06 22.19 1.66
C VAL A 201 -7.63 21.08 0.69
N TYR A 202 -8.50 20.09 0.47
CA TYR A 202 -8.24 19.00 -0.46
C TYR A 202 -8.04 19.51 -1.89
N ASP A 203 -8.88 20.45 -2.33
CA ASP A 203 -8.83 21.02 -3.68
C ASP A 203 -7.58 21.85 -3.90
N ARG A 204 -7.17 22.65 -2.90
CA ARG A 204 -5.89 23.38 -2.95
C ARG A 204 -4.70 22.44 -2.95
N PHE A 205 -4.75 21.34 -2.20
CA PHE A 205 -3.71 20.31 -2.25
C PHE A 205 -3.60 19.69 -3.65
N LEU A 206 -4.73 19.28 -4.25
CA LEU A 206 -4.76 18.75 -5.61
C LEU A 206 -4.21 19.75 -6.63
N LEU A 207 -4.60 21.02 -6.52
CA LEU A 207 -4.08 22.08 -7.39
C LEU A 207 -2.56 22.24 -7.25
N LYS A 208 -2.04 22.32 -6.01
CA LYS A 208 -0.58 22.38 -5.76
C LYS A 208 0.14 21.16 -6.32
N ARG A 209 -0.46 19.97 -6.25
CA ARG A 209 0.11 18.72 -6.79
C ARG A 209 0.12 18.67 -8.31
N ALA A 210 -0.93 19.17 -8.94
CA ALA A 210 -1.10 19.18 -10.38
C ALA A 210 -0.66 20.50 -11.04
N ALA A 211 0.00 21.42 -10.32
CA ALA A 211 0.32 22.76 -10.80
C ALA A 211 1.22 22.77 -12.05
N GLU A 212 2.08 21.75 -12.22
CA GLU A 212 2.89 21.58 -13.44
C GLU A 212 2.07 21.14 -14.65
N SER A 213 0.87 20.61 -14.40
CA SER A 213 -0.05 20.05 -15.38
C SER A 213 -1.18 21.02 -15.72
N PHE A 214 -1.72 21.73 -14.73
CA PHE A 214 -2.81 22.69 -14.87
C PHE A 214 -2.55 23.91 -13.97
N PRO A 215 -2.39 25.10 -14.54
CA PRO A 215 -2.22 26.32 -13.74
C PRO A 215 -3.48 26.70 -12.97
N SER A 216 -4.64 26.18 -13.37
CA SER A 216 -5.94 26.43 -12.72
C SER A 216 -6.87 25.24 -12.84
N MET A 217 -7.60 24.96 -11.77
CA MET A 217 -8.70 23.99 -11.74
C MET A 217 -10.01 24.76 -11.84
N THR A 218 -10.65 24.75 -13.01
CA THR A 218 -11.79 25.63 -13.32
C THR A 218 -13.13 24.91 -13.32
N ASN A 219 -13.12 23.60 -13.52
CA ASN A 219 -14.31 22.78 -13.66
C ASN A 219 -14.13 21.41 -12.98
N ARG A 220 -15.21 20.63 -12.90
CA ARG A 220 -15.21 19.29 -12.27
C ARG A 220 -14.26 18.32 -12.97
N ALA A 221 -14.09 18.40 -14.28
CA ALA A 221 -13.19 17.52 -15.02
C ALA A 221 -11.71 17.82 -14.70
N ASP A 222 -11.33 19.10 -14.57
CA ASP A 222 -9.98 19.51 -14.15
C ASP A 222 -9.67 18.95 -12.75
N ARG A 223 -10.64 19.03 -11.83
CA ARG A 223 -10.51 18.52 -10.46
C ARG A 223 -10.31 17.01 -10.44
N ALA A 224 -11.14 16.27 -11.17
CA ALA A 224 -11.01 14.83 -11.31
C ALA A 224 -9.65 14.45 -11.92
N PHE A 225 -9.23 15.16 -12.98
CA PHE A 225 -7.94 14.93 -13.61
C PHE A 225 -6.78 15.15 -12.62
N ALA A 226 -6.80 16.24 -11.84
CA ALA A 226 -5.78 16.50 -10.82
C ALA A 226 -5.71 15.38 -9.77
N ARG A 227 -6.85 14.79 -9.40
CA ARG A 227 -6.90 13.60 -8.54
C ARG A 227 -6.26 12.38 -9.21
N VAL A 228 -6.54 12.12 -10.50
CA VAL A 228 -5.91 11.01 -11.25
C VAL A 228 -4.40 11.22 -11.41
N VAL A 229 -3.92 12.45 -11.59
CA VAL A 229 -2.47 12.75 -11.59
C VAL A 229 -1.81 12.27 -10.29
N CYS A 230 -2.48 12.49 -9.15
CA CYS A 230 -2.01 12.02 -7.85
C CYS A 230 -2.06 10.49 -7.76
N LEU A 231 -3.16 9.85 -8.17
CA LEU A 231 -3.30 8.39 -8.17
C LEU A 231 -2.22 7.73 -9.04
N CYS A 232 -1.91 8.29 -10.21
CA CYS A 232 -0.86 7.79 -11.10
C CYS A 232 0.58 8.09 -10.63
N ARG A 233 0.75 8.73 -9.45
CA ARG A 233 2.04 9.15 -8.87
C ARG A 233 2.89 9.94 -9.88
N ILE A 234 2.25 10.88 -10.57
CA ILE A 234 2.90 11.71 -11.59
C ILE A 234 3.49 12.95 -10.92
N PHE A 235 4.75 13.25 -11.28
CA PHE A 235 5.53 14.39 -10.78
C PHE A 235 6.28 15.11 -11.91
N ASN A 236 5.93 14.85 -13.17
CA ASN A 236 6.60 15.47 -14.29
C ASN A 236 5.64 15.76 -15.46
N PRO A 237 5.97 16.74 -16.32
CA PRO A 237 5.11 17.13 -17.45
C PRO A 237 4.95 16.06 -18.54
N ALA A 238 5.93 15.17 -18.72
CA ALA A 238 5.88 14.16 -19.78
C ALA A 238 4.81 13.10 -19.48
N ASP A 239 4.85 12.53 -18.27
CA ASP A 239 3.85 11.59 -17.78
C ASP A 239 2.46 12.23 -17.72
N THR A 240 2.38 13.52 -17.39
CA THR A 240 1.13 14.29 -17.40
C THR A 240 0.46 14.26 -18.76
N ARG A 241 1.22 14.49 -19.85
CA ARG A 241 0.67 14.48 -21.22
C ARG A 241 0.17 13.11 -21.61
N LEU A 242 0.87 12.04 -21.21
CA LEU A 242 0.42 10.66 -21.44
C LEU A 242 -0.92 10.40 -20.74
N LEU A 243 -1.06 10.84 -19.48
CA LEU A 243 -2.32 10.73 -18.77
C LEU A 243 -3.42 11.59 -19.41
N GLN A 244 -3.08 12.80 -19.88
CA GLN A 244 -4.02 13.69 -20.53
C GLN A 244 -4.60 13.05 -21.79
N SER A 245 -3.76 12.49 -22.67
CA SER A 245 -4.22 11.76 -23.85
C SER A 245 -5.16 10.62 -23.45
N ALA A 246 -4.73 9.75 -22.53
CA ALA A 246 -5.52 8.61 -22.08
C ALA A 246 -6.87 9.00 -21.46
N PHE A 247 -6.94 10.10 -20.71
CA PHE A 247 -8.15 10.58 -20.07
C PHE A 247 -9.15 11.17 -21.07
N TYR A 248 -8.68 11.94 -22.05
CA TYR A 248 -9.55 12.54 -23.06
C TYR A 248 -9.92 11.58 -24.21
N GLU A 249 -9.17 10.49 -24.40
CA GLU A 249 -9.50 9.37 -25.29
C GLU A 249 -10.58 8.42 -24.71
N LEU A 250 -10.93 8.55 -23.43
CA LEU A 250 -12.09 7.86 -22.88
C LEU A 250 -13.36 8.30 -23.64
N PRO A 251 -14.29 7.36 -23.93
CA PRO A 251 -15.63 7.74 -24.39
C PRO A 251 -16.24 8.78 -23.46
N GLU A 252 -16.87 9.82 -24.01
CA GLU A 252 -17.39 10.96 -23.25
C GLU A 252 -18.25 10.52 -22.05
N THR A 253 -19.14 9.56 -22.26
CA THR A 253 -19.98 9.00 -21.19
C THR A 253 -19.16 8.39 -20.05
N LYS A 254 -18.12 7.60 -20.36
CA LYS A 254 -17.24 6.98 -19.37
C LYS A 254 -16.32 7.97 -18.68
N ARG A 255 -15.90 9.01 -19.39
CA ARG A 255 -15.15 10.11 -18.80
C ARG A 255 -16.02 10.88 -17.82
N ASP A 256 -17.27 11.18 -18.16
CA ASP A 256 -18.19 11.91 -17.29
C ASP A 256 -18.54 11.10 -16.03
N GLU A 257 -18.76 9.79 -16.17
CA GLU A 257 -18.91 8.87 -15.03
C GLU A 257 -17.66 8.90 -14.12
N LEU A 258 -16.46 8.79 -14.69
CA LEU A 258 -15.21 8.87 -13.93
C LEU A 258 -15.09 10.22 -13.19
N VAL A 259 -15.43 11.31 -13.87
CA VAL A 259 -15.43 12.65 -13.31
C VAL A 259 -16.41 12.73 -12.14
N ASP A 260 -17.60 12.17 -12.26
CA ASP A 260 -18.56 12.14 -11.15
C ASP A 260 -18.00 11.40 -9.94
N TYR A 261 -17.59 10.14 -10.10
CA TYR A 261 -17.07 9.31 -9.01
C TYR A 261 -15.87 9.95 -8.30
N LEU A 262 -14.92 10.50 -9.06
CA LEU A 262 -13.73 11.12 -8.50
C LEU A 262 -14.03 12.45 -7.79
N ASN A 263 -15.16 13.09 -8.10
CA ASN A 263 -15.52 14.35 -7.46
C ASN A 263 -16.30 14.18 -6.16
N ARG A 264 -17.04 13.08 -5.96
CA ARG A 264 -17.79 12.81 -4.74
C ARG A 264 -16.89 12.93 -3.51
N ASP A 265 -17.31 13.71 -2.53
CA ASP A 265 -16.45 14.13 -1.43
C ASP A 265 -16.62 13.32 -0.14
N GLY A 266 -17.71 12.57 -0.04
CA GLY A 266 -18.09 11.80 1.15
C GLY A 266 -18.62 12.64 2.31
N ILE A 267 -18.81 13.95 2.10
CA ILE A 267 -19.35 14.91 3.08
C ILE A 267 -20.76 15.31 2.68
N ASP A 268 -20.91 15.93 1.51
CA ASP A 268 -22.21 16.32 0.96
C ASP A 268 -22.62 15.39 -0.20
N GLU A 269 -21.67 14.91 -0.99
CA GLU A 269 -21.90 13.98 -2.11
C GLU A 269 -21.64 12.54 -1.64
N LYS A 270 -22.71 11.76 -1.44
CA LYS A 270 -22.69 10.38 -0.91
C LYS A 270 -23.50 9.41 -1.79
N PRO A 271 -23.12 8.11 -1.85
CA PRO A 271 -21.90 7.54 -1.29
C PRO A 271 -20.65 7.94 -2.09
N ALA A 272 -19.53 8.10 -1.38
CA ALA A 272 -18.22 8.29 -2.00
C ALA A 272 -17.31 7.10 -1.69
N TYR A 273 -16.51 6.69 -2.66
CA TYR A 273 -15.72 5.48 -2.57
C TYR A 273 -14.23 5.77 -2.37
N LEU A 274 -13.67 5.12 -1.37
CA LEU A 274 -12.24 5.07 -1.14
C LEU A 274 -11.70 3.73 -1.65
N LEU A 275 -11.11 3.77 -2.84
CA LEU A 275 -10.54 2.59 -3.51
C LEU A 275 -9.11 2.33 -3.01
N TYR A 276 -8.97 1.48 -2.00
CA TYR A 276 -7.68 1.05 -1.45
C TYR A 276 -6.78 0.50 -2.54
N TYR A 277 -5.54 0.99 -2.61
CA TYR A 277 -4.52 0.60 -3.60
C TYR A 277 -4.77 1.09 -5.03
N ALA A 278 -5.74 1.98 -5.26
CA ALA A 278 -5.90 2.63 -6.57
C ALA A 278 -4.59 3.25 -7.10
N PRO A 279 -3.74 3.91 -6.29
CA PRO A 279 -2.47 4.43 -6.79
C PRO A 279 -1.50 3.36 -7.28
N ALA A 280 -1.40 2.22 -6.57
CA ALA A 280 -0.54 1.12 -6.97
C ALA A 280 -1.04 0.48 -8.28
N PHE A 281 -2.36 0.30 -8.40
CA PHE A 281 -3.00 -0.17 -9.62
C PHE A 281 -2.69 0.76 -10.81
N MET A 282 -2.90 2.07 -10.65
CA MET A 282 -2.67 3.04 -11.72
C MET A 282 -1.19 3.18 -12.09
N GLU A 283 -0.29 3.15 -11.11
CA GLU A 283 1.15 3.15 -11.36
C GLU A 283 1.59 1.90 -12.14
N ASN A 284 1.04 0.73 -11.80
CA ASN A 284 1.33 -0.51 -12.53
C ASN A 284 0.78 -0.45 -13.96
N CYS A 285 -0.41 0.11 -14.17
CA CYS A 285 -0.96 0.34 -15.52
C CYS A 285 -0.05 1.28 -16.33
N LYS A 286 0.43 2.37 -15.73
CA LYS A 286 1.36 3.31 -16.37
C LYS A 286 2.66 2.66 -16.81
N ARG A 287 3.22 1.77 -15.98
CA ARG A 287 4.49 1.08 -16.24
C ARG A 287 4.35 -0.09 -17.22
N ASN A 288 3.15 -0.62 -17.43
CA ASN A 288 2.90 -1.74 -18.32
C ASN A 288 2.65 -1.23 -19.75
N PRO A 289 3.55 -1.50 -20.72
CA PRO A 289 3.42 -0.98 -22.09
C PRO A 289 2.30 -1.65 -22.89
N VAL A 290 1.81 -2.83 -22.46
CA VAL A 290 0.71 -3.55 -23.11
C VAL A 290 -0.64 -2.97 -22.69
N LEU A 291 -0.80 -2.68 -21.39
CA LEU A 291 -2.03 -2.10 -20.86
C LEU A 291 -2.06 -0.57 -21.04
N GLY A 292 -1.06 0.13 -20.53
CA GLY A 292 -1.03 1.59 -20.50
C GLY A 292 -2.14 2.23 -19.66
N LEU A 293 -2.21 3.56 -19.70
CA LEU A 293 -3.15 4.34 -18.89
C LEU A 293 -4.59 4.27 -19.39
N GLY A 294 -4.83 4.22 -20.71
CA GLY A 294 -6.19 4.24 -21.27
C GLY A 294 -7.08 3.08 -20.79
N PRO A 295 -6.70 1.82 -21.06
CA PRO A 295 -7.35 0.65 -20.48
C PRO A 295 -7.41 0.66 -18.94
N GLY A 296 -6.36 1.14 -18.26
CA GLY A 296 -6.35 1.29 -16.81
C GLY A 296 -7.47 2.21 -16.30
N LEU A 297 -7.68 3.35 -16.95
CA LEU A 297 -8.78 4.27 -16.61
C LEU A 297 -10.15 3.66 -16.90
N LYS A 298 -10.32 2.92 -18.01
CA LYS A 298 -11.57 2.20 -18.31
C LYS A 298 -11.89 1.17 -17.22
N MET A 299 -10.87 0.45 -16.76
CA MET A 299 -11.03 -0.51 -15.66
C MET A 299 -11.38 0.20 -14.35
N LEU A 300 -10.78 1.36 -14.07
CA LEU A 300 -11.11 2.16 -12.89
C LEU A 300 -12.59 2.60 -12.90
N VAL A 301 -13.13 3.01 -14.06
CA VAL A 301 -14.56 3.29 -14.21
C VAL A 301 -15.41 2.04 -13.95
N ARG A 302 -15.03 0.91 -14.55
CA ARG A 302 -15.76 -0.35 -14.33
C ARG A 302 -15.76 -0.79 -12.87
N ILE A 303 -14.66 -0.55 -12.14
CA ILE A 303 -14.58 -0.81 -10.70
C ILE A 303 -15.60 0.04 -9.95
N TYR A 304 -15.68 1.35 -10.24
CA TYR A 304 -16.68 2.21 -9.60
C TYR A 304 -18.12 1.76 -9.89
N GLU A 305 -18.43 1.40 -11.15
CA GLU A 305 -19.74 0.85 -11.51
C GLU A 305 -20.07 -0.42 -10.73
N LEU A 306 -19.13 -1.37 -10.63
CA LEU A 306 -19.32 -2.61 -9.89
C LEU A 306 -19.53 -2.36 -8.39
N VAL A 307 -18.88 -1.32 -7.85
CA VAL A 307 -19.07 -0.89 -6.47
C VAL A 307 -20.47 -0.28 -6.33
N ASP A 308 -20.89 0.66 -7.19
CA ASP A 308 -22.27 1.19 -7.19
C ASP A 308 -23.30 0.05 -7.26
N GLU A 309 -23.17 -0.88 -8.22
CA GLU A 309 -24.03 -2.06 -8.37
C GLU A 309 -24.10 -2.91 -7.07
N ALA A 310 -22.97 -3.09 -6.38
CA ALA A 310 -22.90 -3.86 -5.13
C ALA A 310 -23.53 -3.15 -3.93
N PHE A 311 -23.54 -1.82 -3.92
CA PHE A 311 -24.04 -1.00 -2.81
C PHE A 311 -25.44 -0.42 -3.05
N GLU A 312 -25.98 -0.46 -4.27
CA GLU A 312 -27.37 -0.07 -4.59
C GLU A 312 -28.44 -1.06 -4.05
N VAL A 313 -28.04 -2.19 -3.45
CA VAL A 313 -28.99 -3.17 -2.86
C VAL A 313 -29.27 -2.89 -1.38
N ALA A 314 -30.20 -1.95 -1.14
CA ALA A 314 -31.35 -2.08 -0.21
C ALA A 314 -32.02 -0.71 -0.01
N PRO A 315 -33.20 -0.45 -0.61
CA PRO A 315 -34.10 0.57 -0.06
C PRO A 315 -34.57 0.02 1.30
N LEU A 316 -34.12 0.62 2.40
CA LEU A 316 -34.79 0.47 3.68
C LEU A 316 -36.24 0.89 3.46
N SER A 317 -37.15 -0.09 3.55
CA SER A 317 -38.57 0.17 3.56
C SER A 317 -38.85 1.24 4.60
N ALA A 318 -39.31 2.41 4.14
CA ALA A 318 -39.73 3.50 5.01
C ALA A 318 -40.85 2.98 5.92
N SER A 319 -40.52 2.61 7.15
CA SER A 319 -41.50 2.50 8.22
C SER A 319 -41.92 3.92 8.58
N SER A 320 -43.10 4.28 8.11
CA SER A 320 -43.82 5.49 8.47
C SER A 320 -44.23 5.43 9.95
N ASP A 321 -43.40 5.97 10.83
CA ASP A 321 -43.86 6.41 12.15
C ASP A 321 -43.84 7.94 12.18
N GLU A 322 -44.98 8.51 11.77
CA GLU A 322 -45.34 9.90 12.03
C GLU A 322 -45.54 10.09 13.54
N GLU A 323 -44.55 10.61 14.25
CA GLU A 323 -44.75 11.12 15.61
C GLU A 323 -45.06 12.62 15.56
N LYS A 324 -46.34 12.95 15.74
CA LYS A 324 -46.88 14.30 15.88
C LYS A 324 -46.29 15.03 17.10
N ALA A 325 -45.61 16.14 16.86
CA ALA A 325 -45.32 17.14 17.90
C ALA A 325 -46.59 17.89 18.35
N PRO A 326 -46.82 18.12 19.66
CA PRO A 326 -47.87 19.01 20.12
C PRO A 326 -47.36 20.45 20.21
N SER A 327 -48.06 21.36 19.52
CA SER A 327 -47.97 22.80 19.68
C SER A 327 -48.43 23.23 21.08
N ARG A 328 -47.64 24.05 21.80
CA ARG A 328 -48.16 24.91 22.86
C ARG A 328 -47.55 26.32 22.79
N SER A 329 -48.49 27.25 22.77
CA SER A 329 -48.38 28.70 22.77
C SER A 329 -47.86 29.24 24.10
N ALA A 330 -47.18 30.38 23.98
CA ALA A 330 -46.74 31.23 25.08
C ALA A 330 -47.94 31.85 25.83
N ASP A 331 -47.85 31.87 27.16
CA ASP A 331 -48.29 32.96 28.04
C ASP A 331 -47.92 32.64 29.49
N GLY A 332 -47.45 33.64 30.25
CA GLY A 332 -47.49 33.60 31.71
C GLY A 332 -46.20 33.97 32.46
N VAL A 333 -46.14 35.22 32.88
CA VAL A 333 -45.19 35.84 33.84
C VAL A 333 -45.39 35.29 35.26
N GLY A 334 -44.31 35.11 36.03
CA GLY A 334 -44.37 34.92 37.50
C GLY A 334 -43.05 34.52 38.17
N ASP A 335 -42.51 35.42 39.01
CA ASP A 335 -41.39 35.25 39.95
C ASP A 335 -41.58 34.08 40.94
N GLN A 336 -40.51 33.35 41.29
CA GLN A 336 -39.97 33.24 42.67
C GLN A 336 -38.91 32.11 42.85
N VAL A 337 -38.05 32.38 43.83
CA VAL A 337 -36.89 31.67 44.40
C VAL A 337 -37.18 30.24 44.89
N GLY A 338 -36.22 29.30 44.72
CA GLY A 338 -36.19 28.04 45.47
C GLY A 338 -35.12 27.05 45.01
N ALA A 339 -34.16 26.74 45.88
CA ALA A 339 -33.08 25.76 45.66
C ALA A 339 -33.51 24.33 46.02
N THR A 340 -33.14 23.35 45.18
CA THR A 340 -32.85 21.90 45.43
C THR A 340 -32.53 21.29 44.05
N GLY A 341 -31.41 20.61 43.78
CA GLY A 341 -30.90 19.44 44.48
C GLY A 341 -31.50 18.16 43.89
N ALA A 342 -31.08 17.74 42.68
CA ALA A 342 -31.36 16.40 42.16
C ALA A 342 -30.31 15.97 41.12
N SER A 343 -29.69 14.84 41.45
CA SER A 343 -28.75 14.02 40.69
C SER A 343 -29.37 13.48 39.39
N SER A 344 -28.65 13.63 38.27
CA SER A 344 -28.91 12.92 37.02
C SER A 344 -27.75 11.97 36.72
N GLU A 345 -28.05 10.68 36.68
CA GLU A 345 -27.19 9.61 36.17
C GLU A 345 -26.76 9.89 34.72
N PRO A 346 -25.54 9.51 34.30
CA PRO A 346 -25.11 9.67 32.92
C PRO A 346 -25.80 8.64 32.04
N GLN A 347 -26.54 9.11 31.03
CA GLN A 347 -27.02 8.28 29.93
C GLN A 347 -25.83 7.61 29.24
N GLU A 348 -25.88 6.28 29.13
CA GLU A 348 -24.96 5.46 28.36
C GLU A 348 -24.89 5.95 26.91
N ALA A 349 -23.73 6.48 26.53
CA ALA A 349 -23.40 6.77 25.15
C ALA A 349 -23.35 5.44 24.38
N VAL A 350 -24.28 5.29 23.44
CA VAL A 350 -24.28 4.18 22.47
C VAL A 350 -22.96 4.22 21.69
N ASN A 351 -22.10 3.23 21.95
CA ASN A 351 -20.84 3.02 21.25
C ASN A 351 -21.09 2.82 19.75
N GLN A 352 -20.89 3.87 18.95
CA GLN A 352 -20.68 3.72 17.51
C GLN A 352 -19.30 3.07 17.29
N PRO A 353 -19.16 2.09 16.38
CA PRO A 353 -17.87 1.50 16.08
C PRO A 353 -16.92 2.59 15.57
N ALA A 354 -15.84 2.82 16.31
CA ALA A 354 -14.78 3.74 15.94
C ALA A 354 -14.17 3.29 14.60
N GLY A 355 -14.19 4.16 13.58
CA GLY A 355 -13.43 3.95 12.34
C GLY A 355 -14.19 4.08 11.02
N GLN A 356 -15.52 4.22 11.00
CA GLN A 356 -16.26 4.40 9.74
C GLN A 356 -16.76 5.84 9.58
N LEU A 357 -16.27 6.55 8.55
CA LEU A 357 -16.75 7.89 8.22
C LEU A 357 -18.13 7.79 7.55
N PRO A 358 -19.18 8.45 8.08
CA PRO A 358 -20.52 8.35 7.52
C PRO A 358 -20.58 8.79 6.06
N GLY A 359 -20.87 7.86 5.15
CA GLY A 359 -20.97 8.14 3.71
C GLY A 359 -19.73 7.77 2.87
N VAL A 360 -18.68 7.25 3.51
CA VAL A 360 -17.51 6.69 2.83
C VAL A 360 -17.62 5.17 2.79
N VAL A 361 -17.49 4.61 1.60
CA VAL A 361 -17.47 3.16 1.37
C VAL A 361 -16.08 2.75 0.89
N THR A 362 -15.51 1.72 1.49
CA THR A 362 -14.15 1.25 1.21
C THR A 362 -14.16 0.02 0.30
N ALA A 363 -13.31 0.01 -0.72
CA ALA A 363 -13.13 -1.14 -1.63
C ALA A 363 -11.64 -1.41 -1.84
N HIS A 364 -11.20 -2.68 -1.88
CA HIS A 364 -9.79 -3.04 -1.95
C HIS A 364 -9.38 -3.55 -3.35
N LEU A 365 -8.35 -2.93 -3.94
CA LEU A 365 -7.83 -3.28 -5.27
C LEU A 365 -6.50 -4.05 -5.24
N ARG A 366 -6.16 -4.71 -4.13
CA ARG A 366 -4.88 -5.40 -3.97
C ARG A 366 -4.64 -6.45 -5.07
N GLU A 367 -5.60 -7.34 -5.27
CA GLU A 367 -5.47 -8.43 -6.26
C GLU A 367 -5.39 -7.91 -7.70
N ALA A 368 -6.17 -6.87 -8.02
CA ALA A 368 -6.08 -6.21 -9.32
C ALA A 368 -4.68 -5.59 -9.53
N ALA A 369 -4.10 -4.97 -8.50
CA ALA A 369 -2.77 -4.38 -8.58
C ALA A 369 -1.67 -5.44 -8.77
N ASP A 370 -1.76 -6.58 -8.07
CA ASP A 370 -0.83 -7.70 -8.21
C ASP A 370 -0.99 -8.41 -9.56
N TRP A 371 -2.21 -8.53 -10.06
CA TRP A 371 -2.49 -9.06 -11.40
C TRP A 371 -1.83 -8.22 -12.50
N VAL A 372 -2.00 -6.89 -12.50
CA VAL A 372 -1.37 -6.00 -13.49
C VAL A 372 0.16 -6.15 -13.49
N LYS A 373 0.75 -6.40 -12.32
CA LYS A 373 2.19 -6.64 -12.16
C LYS A 373 2.65 -7.96 -12.79
N GLY A 374 1.78 -8.98 -12.79
CA GLY A 374 2.04 -10.32 -13.31
C GLY A 374 1.88 -10.48 -14.84
N LEU A 375 1.21 -9.54 -15.52
CA LEU A 375 0.91 -9.57 -16.96
C LEU A 375 2.12 -9.38 -17.90
N ARG A 376 3.26 -10.00 -17.62
CA ARG A 376 4.39 -10.07 -18.57
C ARG A 376 4.15 -11.04 -19.72
N ASP A 377 3.23 -12.00 -19.56
CA ASP A 377 2.83 -12.96 -20.60
C ASP A 377 1.34 -12.82 -20.95
N SER A 378 1.06 -12.72 -22.25
CA SER A 378 -0.23 -12.33 -22.84
C SER A 378 -1.32 -13.43 -22.85
N SER A 379 -1.12 -14.56 -22.16
CA SER A 379 -1.96 -15.75 -22.29
C SER A 379 -3.01 -15.98 -21.18
N GLN A 380 -3.05 -15.16 -20.11
CA GLN A 380 -3.86 -15.44 -18.90
C GLN A 380 -5.12 -14.55 -18.74
N PHE A 381 -6.02 -14.56 -19.73
CA PHE A 381 -7.18 -13.65 -19.77
C PHE A 381 -8.52 -14.18 -19.21
N SER A 382 -8.54 -15.25 -18.42
CA SER A 382 -9.80 -15.77 -17.87
C SER A 382 -9.73 -16.03 -16.37
N GLU A 383 -10.63 -15.36 -15.65
CA GLU A 383 -11.00 -15.56 -14.23
C GLU A 383 -10.12 -14.80 -13.23
N ASN A 384 -10.70 -13.81 -12.51
CA ASN A 384 -10.43 -13.50 -11.09
C ASN A 384 -11.33 -12.38 -10.55
N ARG A 385 -11.55 -12.41 -9.22
CA ARG A 385 -12.58 -11.66 -8.48
C ARG A 385 -12.02 -10.40 -7.82
N LEU A 386 -12.83 -9.35 -7.73
CA LEU A 386 -12.56 -8.15 -6.92
C LEU A 386 -13.09 -8.38 -5.49
N TYR A 387 -12.32 -8.06 -4.44
CA TYR A 387 -12.80 -8.13 -3.06
C TYR A 387 -13.31 -6.76 -2.59
N ILE A 388 -14.63 -6.68 -2.39
CA ILE A 388 -15.31 -5.51 -1.82
C ILE A 388 -15.68 -5.84 -0.37
N GLN A 389 -15.12 -5.13 0.61
CA GLN A 389 -15.43 -5.34 2.02
C GLN A 389 -16.56 -4.39 2.45
N ARG A 390 -17.76 -4.93 2.63
CA ARG A 390 -18.91 -4.20 3.19
C ARG A 390 -18.75 -4.11 4.71
N ILE A 391 -18.55 -2.90 5.24
CA ILE A 391 -18.66 -2.64 6.68
C ILE A 391 -20.06 -2.09 6.90
N SER A 392 -20.97 -2.92 7.43
CA SER A 392 -22.35 -2.55 7.77
C SER A 392 -22.49 -2.47 9.30
N PRO A 393 -23.22 -1.48 9.85
CA PRO A 393 -23.57 -1.46 11.26
C PRO A 393 -24.80 -2.35 11.51
N SER A 394 -24.68 -3.27 12.47
CA SER A 394 -25.72 -4.14 13.05
C SER A 394 -26.54 -5.04 12.12
N GLU A 395 -26.34 -6.37 12.22
CA GLU A 395 -27.38 -7.35 12.53
C GLU A 395 -26.75 -8.73 12.78
N ALA A 396 -27.41 -9.52 13.63
CA ALA A 396 -26.86 -10.70 14.28
C ALA A 396 -26.73 -11.94 13.36
N ALA A 397 -25.67 -12.71 13.63
CA ALA A 397 -25.38 -14.10 13.23
C ALA A 397 -25.13 -14.41 11.73
N PRO A 398 -24.03 -15.11 11.40
CA PRO A 398 -23.73 -15.51 10.03
C PRO A 398 -24.53 -16.77 9.65
N THR A 399 -25.49 -16.61 8.75
CA THR A 399 -25.99 -17.73 7.94
C THR A 399 -25.32 -17.63 6.58
N TRP A 400 -24.41 -18.56 6.27
CA TRP A 400 -23.79 -18.66 4.96
C TRP A 400 -24.87 -18.97 3.91
N VAL A 401 -25.25 -17.99 3.10
CA VAL A 401 -26.05 -18.22 1.88
C VAL A 401 -25.16 -17.96 0.68
N ILE A 402 -24.62 -19.05 0.13
CA ILE A 402 -24.11 -19.10 -1.24
C ILE A 402 -25.33 -19.03 -2.15
N SER A 403 -25.66 -17.84 -2.67
CA SER A 403 -26.58 -17.74 -3.81
C SER A 403 -25.78 -17.78 -5.10
N ALA A 404 -25.62 -18.97 -5.64
CA ALA A 404 -25.32 -19.18 -7.05
C ALA A 404 -26.57 -18.85 -7.88
N LEU A 405 -26.41 -18.09 -8.97
CA LEU A 405 -27.32 -18.21 -10.12
C LEU A 405 -26.59 -17.97 -11.46
N PRO A 406 -27.01 -18.64 -12.55
CA PRO A 406 -26.11 -19.06 -13.63
C PRO A 406 -26.44 -18.49 -15.02
N MET A 407 -25.48 -18.68 -15.94
CA MET A 407 -25.68 -18.95 -17.37
C MET A 407 -26.46 -17.92 -18.21
N ARG A 408 -25.74 -16.97 -18.83
CA ARG A 408 -26.10 -16.39 -20.15
C ARG A 408 -24.97 -15.58 -20.80
N ILE A 409 -23.74 -16.12 -20.88
CA ILE A 409 -22.67 -15.57 -21.72
C ILE A 409 -21.96 -16.71 -22.46
N LEU A 410 -22.66 -17.32 -23.42
CA LEU A 410 -22.06 -18.21 -24.42
C LEU A 410 -22.48 -17.87 -25.86
N SER A 411 -23.23 -16.78 -26.07
CA SER A 411 -23.70 -16.37 -27.41
C SER A 411 -22.91 -15.20 -28.04
N LEU A 412 -21.91 -14.63 -27.35
CA LEU A 412 -21.14 -13.50 -27.90
C LEU A 412 -19.75 -13.90 -28.43
N MET A 413 -19.27 -15.11 -28.16
CA MET A 413 -17.92 -15.56 -28.56
C MET A 413 -17.83 -16.14 -29.99
N SER A 414 -18.95 -16.27 -30.71
CA SER A 414 -18.95 -16.79 -32.09
C SER A 414 -18.74 -15.72 -33.16
N HIS A 415 -18.82 -14.43 -32.85
CA HIS A 415 -18.71 -13.34 -33.86
C HIS A 415 -17.33 -12.68 -33.97
N LEU A 416 -16.39 -12.89 -33.04
CA LEU A 416 -15.07 -12.24 -33.06
C LEU A 416 -13.93 -13.11 -33.61
N LYS A 417 -14.21 -14.36 -34.01
CA LYS A 417 -13.19 -15.26 -34.59
C LYS A 417 -13.04 -15.14 -36.12
N ALA A 418 -13.85 -14.31 -36.78
CA ALA A 418 -13.94 -14.27 -38.25
C ALA A 418 -13.18 -13.12 -38.94
N VAL A 419 -12.41 -12.28 -38.23
CA VAL A 419 -11.84 -11.05 -38.82
C VAL A 419 -10.30 -11.05 -38.95
N CYS A 420 -9.57 -12.08 -38.50
CA CYS A 420 -8.09 -12.04 -38.49
C CYS A 420 -7.36 -13.07 -39.38
N VAL A 421 -7.99 -13.61 -40.44
CA VAL A 421 -7.26 -14.42 -41.43
C VAL A 421 -7.63 -13.99 -42.85
N SER A 422 -6.97 -12.95 -43.37
CA SER A 422 -6.68 -12.81 -44.80
C SER A 422 -5.82 -11.57 -45.06
N ALA A 423 -4.51 -11.75 -45.27
CA ALA A 423 -3.71 -10.99 -46.24
C ALA A 423 -2.30 -11.60 -46.34
N SER A 424 -2.11 -12.46 -47.34
CA SER A 424 -0.82 -12.84 -47.92
C SER A 424 -0.60 -12.02 -49.20
N VAL A 425 0.57 -11.39 -49.37
CA VAL A 425 1.15 -11.01 -50.68
C VAL A 425 2.69 -11.08 -50.60
N GLU A 426 3.30 -11.56 -51.69
CA GLU A 426 4.68 -12.03 -51.91
C GLU A 426 5.74 -10.93 -52.21
N ALA A 427 6.98 -11.15 -51.72
CA ALA A 427 8.39 -11.01 -52.26
C ALA A 427 8.82 -9.87 -53.26
N PRO A 428 10.12 -9.64 -53.62
CA PRO A 428 11.38 -10.37 -53.30
C PRO A 428 12.71 -9.56 -53.07
N ASP A 429 13.76 -10.31 -52.68
CA ASP A 429 15.23 -10.24 -52.90
C ASP A 429 16.11 -9.02 -52.58
N ALA A 430 17.11 -9.24 -51.70
CA ALA A 430 18.50 -8.79 -51.90
C ALA A 430 19.50 -9.60 -51.04
N VAL A 431 20.56 -10.07 -51.69
CA VAL A 431 21.72 -10.83 -51.21
C VAL A 431 22.81 -9.88 -50.69
N LEU A 432 23.51 -10.21 -49.58
CA LEU A 432 24.95 -9.95 -49.37
C LEU A 432 25.51 -10.61 -48.09
N GLU A 433 26.42 -11.57 -48.35
CA GLU A 433 27.66 -12.01 -47.66
C GLU A 433 27.81 -12.06 -46.12
N ALA A 434 28.19 -13.26 -45.63
CA ALA A 434 28.73 -13.57 -44.29
C ALA A 434 30.26 -13.36 -44.23
N PRO A 435 30.94 -13.33 -43.04
CA PRO A 435 31.25 -14.58 -42.33
C PRO A 435 31.42 -14.48 -40.79
N MET A 436 31.07 -15.56 -40.05
CA MET A 436 31.96 -16.30 -39.14
C MET A 436 31.19 -17.46 -38.48
N SER A 437 31.79 -18.65 -38.52
CA SER A 437 31.19 -19.92 -38.10
C SER A 437 31.00 -20.01 -36.58
N VAL A 438 29.75 -20.16 -36.15
CA VAL A 438 29.39 -20.75 -34.86
C VAL A 438 28.91 -22.16 -35.14
N ALA A 439 29.41 -23.14 -34.36
CA ALA A 439 29.05 -24.54 -34.49
C ALA A 439 27.52 -24.72 -34.47
N THR A 440 26.96 -25.13 -35.60
CA THR A 440 25.58 -25.58 -35.71
C THR A 440 25.44 -26.89 -34.94
N TRP A 441 24.72 -26.86 -33.83
CA TRP A 441 24.14 -28.07 -33.24
C TRP A 441 23.08 -28.58 -34.21
N SER A 442 23.24 -29.81 -34.70
CA SER A 442 22.25 -30.49 -35.52
C SER A 442 20.98 -30.71 -34.72
N ALA A 443 19.84 -30.34 -35.31
CA ALA A 443 18.51 -30.41 -34.73
C ALA A 443 17.93 -31.84 -34.70
N GLU A 444 18.65 -32.80 -34.10
CA GLU A 444 18.20 -34.20 -33.98
C GLU A 444 18.25 -34.80 -32.56
N ASP A 445 18.61 -34.05 -31.52
CA ASP A 445 18.40 -34.49 -30.14
C ASP A 445 17.20 -33.75 -29.53
N SER A 446 15.98 -34.18 -29.89
CA SER A 446 14.78 -33.76 -29.17
C SER A 446 14.84 -34.33 -27.75
N ILE A 447 15.16 -33.48 -26.78
CA ILE A 447 15.09 -33.83 -25.36
C ILE A 447 13.66 -34.26 -25.05
N ASN A 448 13.46 -35.52 -24.70
CA ASN A 448 12.15 -36.07 -24.37
C ASN A 448 11.71 -35.55 -23.00
N GLU A 449 10.91 -34.48 -22.96
CA GLU A 449 10.42 -33.87 -21.71
C GLU A 449 9.68 -34.88 -20.82
N SER A 450 8.99 -35.86 -21.40
CA SER A 450 8.29 -36.92 -20.66
C SER A 450 9.22 -37.90 -19.93
N GLU A 451 10.49 -37.94 -20.33
CA GLU A 451 11.51 -38.77 -19.70
C GLU A 451 12.15 -38.02 -18.52
N ILE A 452 12.34 -36.71 -18.67
CA ILE A 452 12.80 -35.83 -17.59
C ILE A 452 11.78 -35.78 -16.45
N GLU A 453 10.49 -35.66 -16.77
CA GLU A 453 9.43 -35.68 -15.76
C GLU A 453 9.42 -37.01 -14.98
N ARG A 454 9.61 -38.15 -15.65
CA ARG A 454 9.74 -39.46 -14.98
C ARG A 454 10.96 -39.54 -14.07
N TYR A 455 12.08 -38.92 -14.44
CA TYR A 455 13.26 -38.87 -13.57
C TYR A 455 13.03 -37.98 -12.34
N ILE A 456 12.33 -36.86 -12.49
CA ILE A 456 11.97 -35.97 -11.38
C ILE A 456 11.01 -36.69 -10.42
N GLU A 457 9.95 -37.32 -10.93
CA GLU A 457 9.01 -38.10 -10.13
C GLU A 457 9.71 -39.24 -9.38
N SER A 458 10.62 -39.96 -10.04
CA SER A 458 11.38 -41.05 -9.41
C SER A 458 12.31 -40.54 -8.31
N ALA A 459 12.90 -39.34 -8.48
CA ALA A 459 13.73 -38.72 -7.45
C ALA A 459 12.91 -38.29 -6.23
N VAL A 460 11.71 -37.73 -6.44
CA VAL A 460 10.78 -37.35 -5.37
C VAL A 460 10.37 -38.58 -4.57
N VAL A 461 9.99 -39.67 -5.23
CA VAL A 461 9.62 -40.93 -4.55
C VAL A 461 10.78 -41.51 -3.75
N ALA A 462 12.01 -41.48 -4.28
CA ALA A 462 13.20 -41.94 -3.56
C ALA A 462 13.51 -41.06 -2.33
N PHE A 463 13.30 -39.74 -2.43
CA PHE A 463 13.44 -38.82 -1.31
C PHE A 463 12.38 -39.04 -0.22
N GLU A 464 11.12 -39.21 -0.60
CA GLU A 464 10.03 -39.52 0.34
C GLU A 464 10.24 -40.87 1.05
N GLY A 465 10.89 -41.81 0.38
CA GLY A 465 11.32 -43.10 0.95
C GLY A 465 12.57 -43.04 1.85
N GLY A 466 13.20 -41.86 2.01
CA GLY A 466 14.42 -41.69 2.81
C GLY A 466 15.71 -42.18 2.15
N ASP A 467 15.70 -42.51 0.85
CA ASP A 467 16.88 -42.96 0.08
C ASP A 467 17.51 -41.79 -0.69
N SER A 468 18.04 -40.83 0.07
CA SER A 468 18.70 -39.63 -0.46
C SER A 468 19.84 -39.93 -1.45
N PRO A 469 20.68 -40.99 -1.27
CA PRO A 469 21.71 -41.35 -2.24
C PRO A 469 21.15 -41.74 -3.62
N SER A 470 20.09 -42.54 -3.67
CA SER A 470 19.44 -42.88 -4.96
C SER A 470 18.83 -41.65 -5.63
N ALA A 471 18.15 -40.80 -4.86
CA ALA A 471 17.52 -39.61 -5.40
C ALA A 471 18.54 -38.61 -6.00
N VAL A 472 19.69 -38.44 -5.34
CA VAL A 472 20.81 -37.62 -5.87
C VAL A 472 21.39 -38.23 -7.15
N SER A 473 21.56 -39.55 -7.21
CA SER A 473 22.04 -40.22 -8.43
C SER A 473 21.09 -40.06 -9.62
N ILE A 474 19.78 -40.11 -9.36
CA ILE A 474 18.71 -39.90 -10.35
C ILE A 474 18.76 -38.47 -10.89
N LEU A 475 18.86 -37.48 -10.01
CA LEU A 475 18.93 -36.06 -10.39
C LEU A 475 20.23 -35.72 -11.13
N GLN A 476 21.35 -36.36 -10.78
CA GLN A 476 22.61 -36.24 -11.53
C GLN A 476 22.45 -36.71 -12.98
N ARG A 477 21.78 -37.84 -13.22
CA ARG A 477 21.48 -38.31 -14.59
C ARG A 477 20.56 -37.35 -15.35
N ALA A 478 19.53 -36.82 -14.70
CA ALA A 478 18.64 -35.82 -15.32
C ALA A 478 19.39 -34.53 -15.70
N SER A 479 20.36 -34.09 -14.87
CA SER A 479 21.17 -32.88 -15.14
C SER A 479 22.09 -33.03 -16.35
N THR A 480 22.63 -34.24 -16.60
CA THR A 480 23.43 -34.52 -17.81
C THR A 480 22.64 -34.47 -19.12
N MET A 481 21.31 -34.42 -19.06
CA MET A 481 20.43 -34.24 -20.22
C MET A 481 20.19 -32.76 -20.60
N GLY A 482 20.85 -31.80 -19.92
CA GLY A 482 20.93 -30.41 -20.37
C GLY A 482 19.66 -29.55 -20.25
N SER A 483 18.64 -29.99 -19.50
CA SER A 483 17.37 -29.25 -19.38
C SER A 483 17.40 -28.19 -18.27
N LEU A 484 17.16 -26.94 -18.64
CA LEU A 484 16.98 -25.80 -17.73
C LEU A 484 15.79 -26.01 -16.75
N LYS A 485 14.77 -26.77 -17.18
CA LYS A 485 13.61 -27.14 -16.35
C LYS A 485 14.05 -28.03 -15.19
N ALA A 486 14.91 -29.03 -15.44
CA ALA A 486 15.45 -29.90 -14.39
C ALA A 486 16.25 -29.11 -13.35
N PHE A 487 17.05 -28.13 -13.78
CA PHE A 487 17.81 -27.26 -12.87
C PHE A 487 16.93 -26.32 -12.03
N THR A 488 15.83 -25.82 -12.61
CA THR A 488 14.91 -24.90 -11.91
C THR A 488 14.09 -25.65 -10.86
N GLU A 489 13.62 -26.85 -11.17
CA GLU A 489 12.91 -27.72 -10.21
C GLU A 489 13.86 -28.22 -9.10
N LEU A 490 15.11 -28.54 -9.43
CA LEU A 490 16.16 -28.84 -8.44
C LEU A 490 16.36 -27.70 -7.43
N ALA A 491 16.34 -26.44 -7.89
CA ALA A 491 16.49 -25.29 -7.02
C ALA A 491 15.28 -25.08 -6.09
N LEU A 492 14.07 -25.37 -6.58
CA LEU A 492 12.82 -25.24 -5.82
C LEU A 492 12.65 -26.34 -4.75
N ILE A 493 13.15 -27.55 -5.01
CA ILE A 493 13.08 -28.68 -4.08
C ILE A 493 14.09 -28.52 -2.92
N VAL A 494 15.23 -27.85 -3.16
CA VAL A 494 16.30 -27.68 -2.16
C VAL A 494 16.04 -26.51 -1.20
N ASP A 495 15.27 -25.50 -1.62
CA ASP A 495 15.01 -24.27 -0.85
C ASP A 495 14.32 -24.46 0.53
N PRO A 496 13.42 -25.46 0.75
CA PRO A 496 12.78 -25.61 2.05
C PRO A 496 13.61 -26.34 3.13
N TRP A 497 14.82 -26.84 2.83
CA TRP A 497 15.50 -27.80 3.71
C TRP A 497 16.94 -27.39 4.08
N GLN A 498 17.07 -26.30 4.84
CA GLN A 498 18.32 -25.96 5.52
C GLN A 498 18.47 -26.78 6.82
N ASN A 499 19.07 -27.96 6.70
CA ASN A 499 19.73 -28.63 7.81
C ASN A 499 21.17 -29.00 7.40
N HIS A 500 22.09 -29.00 8.36
CA HIS A 500 23.56 -28.98 8.21
C HIS A 500 24.23 -30.15 7.41
N GLN A 501 23.50 -30.98 6.65
CA GLN A 501 24.04 -32.16 5.98
C GLN A 501 24.18 -32.08 4.44
N LEU A 502 23.83 -30.98 3.78
CA LEU A 502 23.87 -30.90 2.30
C LEU A 502 24.80 -29.82 1.70
N MET A 503 25.81 -29.37 2.46
CA MET A 503 26.88 -28.51 1.93
C MET A 503 27.55 -29.06 0.63
N PRO A 504 27.78 -30.38 0.47
CA PRO A 504 28.48 -30.89 -0.72
C PRO A 504 27.72 -30.73 -2.04
N VAL A 505 26.38 -30.71 -2.02
CA VAL A 505 25.55 -30.62 -3.24
C VAL A 505 25.53 -29.19 -3.78
N ALA A 506 25.38 -28.19 -2.91
CA ALA A 506 25.45 -26.78 -3.31
C ALA A 506 26.83 -26.41 -3.87
N GLN A 507 27.90 -26.95 -3.29
CA GLN A 507 29.27 -26.75 -3.77
C GLN A 507 29.54 -27.43 -5.11
N TYR A 508 28.97 -28.62 -5.34
CA TYR A 508 29.06 -29.30 -6.63
C TYR A 508 28.33 -28.54 -7.73
N VAL A 509 27.10 -28.07 -7.47
CA VAL A 509 26.31 -27.27 -8.41
C VAL A 509 27.04 -25.96 -8.78
N ASP A 510 27.63 -25.26 -7.81
CA ASP A 510 28.44 -24.05 -8.06
C ASP A 510 29.70 -24.35 -8.90
N ASN A 511 30.36 -25.48 -8.68
CA ASN A 511 31.55 -25.87 -9.44
C ASN A 511 31.21 -26.30 -10.88
N THR A 512 30.11 -27.04 -11.10
CA THR A 512 29.64 -27.38 -12.45
C THR A 512 29.21 -26.13 -13.23
N PHE A 513 28.65 -25.13 -12.54
CA PHE A 513 28.31 -23.84 -13.13
C PHE A 513 29.55 -23.06 -13.60
N ARG A 514 30.67 -23.19 -12.88
CA ARG A 514 31.95 -22.54 -13.21
C ARG A 514 32.70 -23.21 -14.36
N GLU A 515 32.63 -24.53 -14.47
CA GLU A 515 33.36 -25.28 -15.51
C GLU A 515 32.68 -25.20 -16.89
N GLN A 516 31.35 -25.03 -16.96
CA GLN A 516 30.62 -25.01 -18.23
C GLN A 516 30.61 -23.67 -18.99
N ARG A 517 31.21 -22.59 -18.45
CA ARG A 517 31.28 -21.29 -19.16
C ARG A 517 32.70 -20.72 -19.19
N GLY A 518 33.45 -21.08 -20.23
CA GLY A 518 34.61 -20.31 -20.68
C GLY A 518 34.21 -19.23 -21.70
N ILE A 519 34.62 -17.98 -21.45
CA ILE A 519 34.63 -16.78 -22.35
C ILE A 519 33.24 -16.08 -22.48
N SER A 520 33.01 -14.76 -22.36
CA SER A 520 33.80 -13.50 -22.30
C SER A 520 33.16 -12.46 -21.34
N ASP A 521 33.89 -11.36 -21.08
CA ASP A 521 33.66 -10.29 -20.08
C ASP A 521 32.46 -9.33 -20.29
N GLU A 522 31.32 -9.77 -20.84
CA GLU A 522 30.14 -8.90 -21.06
C GLU A 522 28.93 -9.15 -20.14
N CYS A 523 29.12 -9.87 -19.03
CA CYS A 523 28.08 -10.08 -18.01
C CYS A 523 28.54 -9.71 -16.60
N ALA A 524 29.08 -8.51 -16.43
CA ALA A 524 29.40 -7.95 -15.11
C ALA A 524 28.17 -7.54 -14.26
N ALA A 525 26.94 -7.67 -14.80
CA ALA A 525 25.72 -7.24 -14.10
C ALA A 525 25.13 -8.26 -13.11
N THR A 526 25.65 -9.49 -13.04
CA THR A 526 25.13 -10.54 -12.15
C THR A 526 26.08 -10.91 -10.99
N ARG A 527 27.13 -10.12 -10.74
CA ARG A 527 28.12 -10.34 -9.66
C ARG A 527 27.72 -9.75 -8.30
N LYS A 528 26.43 -9.56 -8.01
CA LYS A 528 25.97 -9.01 -6.71
C LYS A 528 24.87 -9.85 -6.10
N PHE A 529 25.13 -11.10 -5.80
CA PHE A 529 24.44 -11.81 -4.73
C PHE A 529 25.43 -12.79 -4.12
N VAL A 530 25.45 -12.86 -2.78
CA VAL A 530 26.36 -13.67 -1.94
C VAL A 530 27.77 -13.05 -1.80
N PRO A 531 27.98 -12.04 -0.91
CA PRO A 531 27.99 -12.31 0.54
C PRO A 531 27.59 -11.11 1.44
N SER A 532 26.52 -11.24 2.22
CA SER A 532 26.31 -10.36 3.40
C SER A 532 25.46 -11.00 4.51
N LEU A 533 25.50 -12.32 4.64
CA LEU A 533 24.71 -13.05 5.66
C LEU A 533 25.55 -13.53 6.85
N TYR A 534 26.64 -12.84 7.17
CA TYR A 534 27.42 -13.11 8.37
C TYR A 534 28.04 -11.82 8.92
N SER A 535 27.35 -11.14 9.84
CA SER A 535 27.93 -10.65 11.10
C SER A 535 26.94 -9.81 11.92
N CYS A 536 27.09 -9.96 13.26
CA CYS A 536 26.71 -9.04 14.33
C CYS A 536 25.29 -9.14 14.92
N LEU A 537 25.13 -10.08 15.86
CA LEU A 537 24.29 -9.90 17.05
C LEU A 537 25.12 -9.13 18.09
N PHE A 538 24.70 -7.92 18.47
CA PHE A 538 25.23 -7.23 19.65
C PHE A 538 24.30 -7.49 20.84
N THR A 539 24.88 -7.68 22.02
CA THR A 539 24.14 -7.85 23.27
C THR A 539 23.87 -6.49 23.94
N ARG A 540 22.86 -6.46 24.82
CA ARG A 540 22.34 -5.26 25.49
C ARG A 540 23.39 -4.48 26.31
N GLU A 541 24.49 -5.12 26.71
CA GLU A 541 25.60 -4.46 27.43
C GLU A 541 26.52 -3.68 26.49
N GLU A 542 26.72 -4.11 25.24
CA GLU A 542 27.63 -3.44 24.28
C GLU A 542 27.04 -2.11 23.74
N LEU A 543 25.71 -1.99 23.74
CA LEU A 543 24.98 -0.77 23.38
C LEU A 543 25.03 0.30 24.49
N ARG A 544 25.35 -0.08 25.73
CA ARG A 544 25.40 0.86 26.86
C ARG A 544 26.73 1.60 26.96
N ASP A 545 27.83 0.96 26.59
CA ASP A 545 29.18 1.54 26.69
C ASP A 545 29.57 2.36 25.46
N THR A 546 28.77 2.31 24.39
CA THR A 546 28.95 3.11 23.17
C THR A 546 28.10 4.40 23.16
N LEU A 547 27.14 4.53 24.08
CA LEU A 547 26.37 5.75 24.37
C LEU A 547 27.06 6.57 25.45
#